data_AF-A0A9N9MKT4-F1
#
_entry.id   AF-A0A9N9MKT4-F1
#
_cell.length_a   1.000
_cell.length_b   1.000
_cell.length_c   1.000
_cell.angle_alpha   90.00
_cell.angle_beta   90.00
_cell.angle_gamma   90.00
#
_symmetry.space_group_name_H-M   'P 1'
#
loop_
_entity.id
_entity.type
_entity.pdbx_description
1 polymer ?
#
loop_
_entity_poly.entity_id
_entity_poly.type
_entity_poly.pdbx_seq_one_letter_code
_entity_poly.pdbx_strand_id
1 'polypeptide(L)'
;MGRANNTIDKFGHQRVYHKHQFLRGAQGNGFKLTFDGHYDIEVKHLSNVAKPIADNDVSTQEFVLDKIRTFHQQMKYALDELLENRIKERFKNTDKKNG
;
A
#
# COMPACT_ATOMS: atom_id res chain seq x y z
N MET A 1 -10.90 -23.59 38.36
CA MET A 1 -10.06 -23.39 37.15
C MET A 1 -10.91 -23.69 35.92
N GLY A 2 -11.37 -22.66 35.21
CA GLY A 2 -12.19 -22.81 34.00
C GLY A 2 -11.33 -22.97 32.74
N ARG A 3 -11.68 -23.96 31.91
CA ARG A 3 -11.00 -24.32 30.65
C ARG A 3 -11.26 -23.26 29.57
N ALA A 4 -10.22 -22.87 28.83
CA ALA A 4 -10.32 -21.97 27.68
C ALA A 4 -10.95 -22.69 26.47
N ASN A 5 -12.03 -22.13 25.92
CA ASN A 5 -12.72 -22.63 24.72
C ASN A 5 -12.17 -21.95 23.46
N ASN A 6 -11.17 -22.58 22.80
CA ASN A 6 -10.58 -22.13 21.52
C ASN A 6 -11.42 -22.55 20.30
N THR A 7 -12.72 -22.24 20.28
CA THR A 7 -13.63 -22.69 19.19
C THR A 7 -13.56 -21.86 17.92
N ILE A 8 -12.81 -20.75 17.89
CA ILE A 8 -12.63 -19.91 16.71
C ILE A 8 -11.17 -19.47 16.64
N ASP A 9 -10.53 -19.65 15.49
CA ASP A 9 -9.17 -19.14 15.31
C ASP A 9 -9.16 -17.62 15.08
N LYS A 10 -7.97 -17.02 15.14
CA LYS A 10 -7.75 -15.58 14.93
C LYS A 10 -8.15 -15.06 13.54
N PHE A 11 -8.53 -15.95 12.61
CA PHE A 11 -8.92 -15.67 11.24
C PHE A 11 -10.40 -15.97 10.95
N GLY A 12 -11.18 -16.41 11.94
CA GLY A 12 -12.62 -16.60 11.82
C GLY A 12 -13.08 -18.02 11.47
N HIS A 13 -12.20 -19.03 11.50
CA HIS A 13 -12.61 -20.41 11.31
C HIS A 13 -13.17 -21.01 12.60
N GLN A 14 -14.39 -21.53 12.55
CA GLN A 14 -15.08 -22.08 13.71
C GLN A 14 -14.87 -23.59 13.82
N ARG A 15 -14.13 -24.05 14.84
CA ARG A 15 -14.20 -25.44 15.30
C ARG A 15 -15.37 -25.52 16.28
N VAL A 16 -16.52 -25.98 15.79
CA VAL A 16 -17.73 -26.20 16.61
C VAL A 16 -17.34 -27.18 17.75
N TYR A 17 -17.63 -26.91 19.02
CA TYR A 17 -18.91 -27.22 19.67
C TYR A 17 -19.26 -26.31 20.88
N HIS A 18 -20.50 -25.79 20.81
CA HIS A 18 -21.43 -25.26 21.84
C HIS A 18 -21.29 -23.88 22.52
N LYS A 19 -22.32 -23.06 22.21
CA LYS A 19 -23.08 -22.07 23.00
C LYS A 19 -22.32 -21.15 23.97
N HIS A 20 -21.66 -20.15 23.40
CA HIS A 20 -21.76 -18.79 23.92
C HIS A 20 -22.40 -17.91 22.85
N GLN A 21 -23.43 -17.16 23.22
CA GLN A 21 -23.89 -16.03 22.41
C GLN A 21 -22.79 -14.96 22.48
N PHE A 22 -21.78 -15.13 21.64
CA PHE A 22 -20.96 -14.01 21.21
C PHE A 22 -21.94 -12.99 20.64
N LEU A 23 -21.95 -11.76 21.18
CA LEU A 23 -22.47 -10.60 20.47
C LEU A 23 -21.56 -10.37 19.26
N ARG A 24 -21.63 -11.28 18.27
CA ARG A 24 -21.13 -11.02 16.92
C ARG A 24 -21.99 -9.90 16.39
N GLY A 25 -21.35 -8.89 15.80
CA GLY A 25 -22.07 -8.02 14.87
C GLY A 25 -22.80 -8.88 13.84
N ALA A 26 -23.89 -8.36 13.28
CA ALA A 26 -24.64 -9.08 12.26
C ALA A 26 -23.69 -9.67 11.20
N GLN A 27 -23.94 -10.92 10.82
CA GLN A 27 -23.24 -11.58 9.72
C GLN A 27 -23.27 -10.66 8.49
N GLY A 28 -22.11 -10.29 7.98
CA GLY A 28 -22.01 -9.55 6.71
C GLY A 28 -21.63 -8.07 6.77
N ASN A 29 -21.42 -7.44 7.95
CA ASN A 29 -20.95 -6.05 7.95
C ASN A 29 -19.41 -5.94 8.03
N GLY A 30 -18.81 -6.11 6.85
CA GLY A 30 -17.55 -5.46 6.46
C GLY A 30 -16.37 -6.36 6.08
N PHE A 31 -16.62 -7.62 5.73
CA PHE A 31 -15.75 -8.41 4.87
C PHE A 31 -16.66 -9.16 3.88
N LYS A 32 -16.64 -8.76 2.61
CA LYS A 32 -17.38 -9.42 1.53
C LYS A 32 -16.39 -10.15 0.64
N LEU A 33 -16.77 -11.28 0.05
CA LEU A 33 -15.97 -11.87 -1.02
C LEU A 33 -16.32 -11.17 -2.33
N THR A 34 -15.30 -10.75 -3.05
CA THR A 34 -15.42 -10.34 -4.45
C THR A 34 -15.70 -11.57 -5.32
N PHE A 35 -16.15 -11.37 -6.55
CA PHE A 35 -16.48 -12.47 -7.47
C PHE A 35 -15.27 -13.37 -7.79
N ASP A 36 -14.06 -12.82 -7.72
CA ASP A 36 -12.77 -13.50 -7.88
C ASP A 36 -12.20 -14.08 -6.57
N GLY A 37 -12.95 -14.02 -5.46
CA GLY A 37 -12.60 -14.70 -4.21
C GLY A 37 -11.65 -13.93 -3.29
N HIS A 38 -11.45 -12.64 -3.50
CA HIS A 38 -10.72 -11.75 -2.58
C HIS A 38 -11.64 -11.14 -1.53
N TYR A 39 -11.06 -10.61 -0.45
CA TYR A 39 -11.83 -9.92 0.59
C TYR A 39 -11.95 -8.42 0.30
N ASP A 40 -13.18 -7.94 0.19
CA ASP A 40 -13.54 -6.53 0.18
C ASP A 40 -13.88 -6.09 1.61
N ILE A 41 -13.11 -5.12 2.11
CA ILE A 41 -13.30 -4.52 3.43
C ILE A 41 -14.14 -3.23 3.38
N GLU A 42 -14.67 -2.90 2.20
CA GLU A 42 -15.46 -1.72 1.90
C GLU A 42 -14.78 -0.42 2.38
N VAL A 43 -15.42 0.30 3.29
CA VAL A 43 -14.96 1.57 3.85
C VAL A 43 -14.14 1.41 5.14
N LYS A 44 -13.74 0.19 5.49
CA LYS A 44 -12.94 -0.06 6.70
C LYS A 44 -11.46 0.18 6.45
N HIS A 45 -10.77 0.63 7.50
CA HIS A 45 -9.33 0.83 7.49
C HIS A 45 -8.59 -0.31 8.19
N LEU A 46 -7.49 -0.76 7.59
CA LEU A 46 -6.49 -1.60 8.26
C LEU A 46 -5.41 -0.70 8.87
N SER A 47 -5.44 -0.55 10.18
CA SER A 47 -4.49 0.26 10.94
C SER A 47 -3.43 -0.59 11.65
N ASN A 48 -2.32 0.02 12.06
CA ASN A 48 -1.21 -0.62 12.78
C ASN A 48 -0.52 -1.75 11.98
N VAL A 49 -0.50 -1.62 10.65
CA VAL A 49 0.21 -2.52 9.74
C VAL A 49 1.67 -2.07 9.64
N ALA A 50 2.60 -3.02 9.71
CA ALA A 50 4.03 -2.75 9.55
C ALA A 50 4.37 -2.35 8.10
N LYS A 51 5.53 -1.70 7.90
CA LYS A 51 6.00 -1.40 6.54
C LYS A 51 6.28 -2.71 5.77
N PRO A 52 5.96 -2.76 4.47
CA PRO A 52 6.22 -3.94 3.65
C PRO A 52 7.74 -4.18 3.52
N ILE A 53 8.14 -5.45 3.55
CA ILE A 53 9.53 -5.91 3.43
C ILE A 53 9.67 -6.78 2.18
N ALA A 54 8.72 -7.69 1.95
CA ALA A 54 8.68 -8.57 0.78
C ALA A 54 7.75 -8.02 -0.31
N ASP A 55 7.94 -8.47 -1.55
CA ASP A 55 7.18 -7.99 -2.71
C ASP A 55 5.68 -8.31 -2.65
N ASN A 56 5.30 -9.32 -1.86
CA ASN A 56 3.92 -9.74 -1.66
C ASN A 56 3.29 -9.16 -0.37
N ASP A 57 3.99 -8.28 0.34
CA ASP A 57 3.43 -7.62 1.51
C ASP A 57 2.42 -6.54 1.12
N VAL A 58 1.43 -6.32 1.99
CA VAL A 58 0.46 -5.24 1.83
C VAL A 58 1.18 -3.90 1.96
N SER A 59 1.01 -3.05 0.95
CA SER A 59 1.58 -1.70 0.97
C SER A 59 0.80 -0.78 1.92
N THR A 60 1.54 -0.07 2.79
CA THR A 60 0.96 0.98 3.64
C THR A 60 0.93 2.32 2.90
N GLN A 61 0.04 3.22 3.32
CA GLN A 61 -0.05 4.57 2.73
C GLN A 61 1.28 5.32 2.79
N GLU A 62 1.98 5.25 3.93
CA GLU A 62 3.29 5.88 4.12
C GLU A 62 4.30 5.35 3.09
N PHE A 63 4.38 4.02 2.93
CA PHE A 63 5.30 3.40 1.97
C PHE A 63 5.04 3.87 0.54
N VAL A 64 3.77 3.92 0.12
CA VAL A 64 3.39 4.39 -1.22
C VAL A 64 3.75 5.86 -1.43
N LEU A 65 3.47 6.71 -0.43
CA LEU A 65 3.79 8.15 -0.51
C LEU A 65 5.30 8.39 -0.59
N ASP A 66 6.11 7.63 0.14
CA ASP A 66 7.56 7.75 0.08
C ASP A 66 8.09 7.36 -1.31
N LYS A 67 7.59 6.27 -1.90
CA LYS A 67 7.97 5.88 -3.27
C LYS A 67 7.58 6.95 -4.30
N ILE A 68 6.39 7.53 -4.18
CA ILE A 68 5.93 8.62 -5.06
C ILE A 68 6.83 9.85 -4.91
N ARG A 69 7.18 10.23 -3.68
CA ARG A 69 8.08 11.37 -3.41
C ARG A 69 9.46 11.15 -4.01
N THR A 70 10.05 9.98 -3.79
CA THR A 70 11.36 9.64 -4.37
C THR A 70 11.31 9.69 -5.89
N PHE A 71 10.30 9.10 -6.51
CA PHE A 71 10.13 9.13 -7.95
C PHE A 71 9.97 10.55 -8.48
N HIS A 72 9.13 11.36 -7.83
CA HIS A 72 8.93 12.77 -8.20
C HIS A 72 10.23 13.57 -8.11
N GLN A 73 11.02 13.35 -7.07
CA GLN A 73 12.30 14.02 -6.88
C GLN A 73 13.33 13.60 -7.94
N GLN A 74 13.42 12.30 -8.26
CA GLN A 74 14.28 11.79 -9.33
C GLN A 74 13.91 12.39 -10.69
N MET A 75 12.60 12.45 -11.00
CA MET A 75 12.10 13.06 -12.23
C MET A 75 12.44 14.55 -12.32
N LYS A 76 12.32 15.27 -11.20
CA LYS A 76 12.67 16.69 -11.14
C LYS A 76 14.16 16.90 -11.46
N TYR A 77 15.05 16.17 -10.81
CA TYR A 77 16.48 16.29 -11.05
C TYR A 77 16.88 15.93 -12.48
N ALA A 78 16.31 14.85 -13.03
CA ALA A 78 16.58 14.45 -14.40
C ALA A 78 16.16 15.54 -15.41
N LEU A 79 15.04 16.23 -15.15
CA LEU A 79 14.58 17.32 -16.00
C LEU A 79 15.49 18.55 -15.89
N ASP A 80 15.89 18.93 -14.68
CA ASP A 80 16.78 20.06 -14.44
C ASP A 80 18.13 19.84 -15.16
N GLU A 81 18.69 18.63 -15.07
CA GLU A 81 19.92 18.26 -15.77
C GLU A 81 19.78 18.34 -17.30
N LEU A 82 18.68 17.82 -17.86
CA LEU A 82 18.42 17.89 -19.30
C LEU A 82 18.30 19.34 -19.79
N LEU A 83 17.64 20.20 -19.01
CA LEU A 83 17.50 21.61 -19.34
C LEU A 83 18.85 22.32 -19.32
N GLU A 84 19.65 22.11 -18.29
CA GLU A 84 20.99 22.68 -18.20
C GLU A 84 21.88 22.26 -19.38
N ASN A 85 21.87 20.97 -19.71
CA ASN A 85 22.65 20.44 -20.81
C ASN A 85 22.20 21.04 -22.15
N ARG A 86 20.88 21.15 -22.36
CA ARG A 86 20.33 21.77 -23.58
C ARG A 86 20.70 23.24 -23.71
N ILE A 87 20.70 23.97 -22.59
CA ILE A 87 21.11 25.38 -22.54
C ILE A 87 22.60 25.51 -22.90
N LYS A 88 23.47 24.70 -22.28
CA LYS A 88 24.91 24.69 -22.54
C LYS A 88 25.23 24.40 -24.02
N GLU A 89 24.57 23.41 -24.62
CA GLU A 89 24.77 23.07 -26.02
C GLU A 89 24.27 24.16 -26.99
N ARG A 90 23.20 24.89 -26.64
CA ARG A 90 22.77 26.04 -27.44
C ARG A 90 23.80 27.16 -27.45
N PHE A 91 24.37 27.51 -26.29
CA PHE A 91 25.37 28.57 -26.19
C PHE A 91 26.67 28.23 -26.94
N LYS A 92 27.18 26.99 -26.81
CA LYS A 92 28.37 26.55 -27.57
C LYS A 92 28.20 26.67 -29.09
N ASN A 93 26.99 26.39 -29.58
CA ASN A 93 26.70 26.41 -31.02
C ASN A 93 26.49 27.83 -31.56
N THR A 94 26.05 28.80 -30.74
CA THR A 94 25.97 30.20 -31.14
C THR A 94 27.35 30.85 -31.24
N ASP A 95 28.27 30.53 -30.33
CA ASP A 95 29.63 31.09 -30.35
C ASP A 95 30.42 30.60 -31.57
N LYS A 96 30.24 29.34 -31.98
CA LYS A 96 30.85 28.78 -33.20
C LYS A 96 30.32 29.36 -34.52
N LYS A 97 29.15 30.00 -34.53
CA LYS A 97 28.56 30.58 -35.75
C LYS A 97 28.97 32.03 -36.00
N ASN A 98 29.53 32.69 -34.98
CA ASN A 98 29.83 34.12 -34.99
C ASN A 98 31.33 34.44 -34.96
N GLY A 99 32.21 33.43 -35.00
CA GLY A 99 33.67 33.57 -35.15
C GLY A 99 34.12 32.93 -36.45
#